data_AF-A0A5Z0DGG4-F1
#
_entry.id   AF-A0A5Z0DGG4-F1
#
_cell.length_a   1.000
_cell.length_b   1.000
_cell.length_c   1.000
_cell.angle_alpha   90.00
_cell.angle_beta   90.00
_cell.angle_gamma   90.00
#
_symmetry.space_group_name_H-M   'P 1'
#
loop_
_entity.id
_entity.type
_entity.pdbx_description
1 polymer ?
#
loop_
_entity_poly.entity_id
_entity_poly.type
_entity_poly.pdbx_seq_one_letter_code
_entity_poly.pdbx_strand_id
1 'polypeptide(L)'
;MSNLIHIYDNHCDIFAKDRSVLDIKDIEEKYQIDFKSLDIKIFLNSTLLTGSNELPNNHFYFGELDQDNTIKQDTPSYYFSPKDESSGLGRLSIFYKNDELCLLNYSI
;
A
#
# COMPACT_ATOMS: atom_id res chain seq x y z
N MET A 1 -13.02 -8.80 11.49
CA MET A 1 -11.90 -9.75 11.29
C MET A 1 -10.62 -8.95 11.32
N SER A 2 -9.57 -9.46 11.95
CA SER A 2 -8.31 -8.72 12.16
C SER A 2 -7.35 -8.90 10.99
N ASN A 3 -6.44 -7.94 10.80
CA ASN A 3 -5.29 -8.09 9.91
C ASN A 3 -4.30 -9.11 10.49
N LEU A 4 -3.56 -9.79 9.62
CA LEU A 4 -2.51 -10.73 10.01
C LEU A 4 -1.17 -10.22 9.48
N ILE A 5 -0.16 -10.24 10.34
CA ILE A 5 1.23 -9.94 9.99
C ILE A 5 2.04 -11.19 10.32
N HIS A 6 2.75 -11.73 9.33
CA HIS A 6 3.57 -12.91 9.47
C HIS A 6 5.02 -12.55 9.10
N ILE A 7 5.91 -12.64 10.08
CA ILE A 7 7.34 -12.29 9.95
C ILE A 7 8.14 -13.58 10.12
N TYR A 8 9.03 -13.87 9.18
CA TYR A 8 9.88 -15.06 9.18
C TYR A 8 11.16 -14.79 8.40
N ASP A 9 12.30 -15.23 8.92
CA ASP A 9 13.63 -14.94 8.37
C ASP A 9 13.79 -13.45 8.02
N ASN A 10 13.94 -13.12 6.74
CA ASN A 10 14.02 -11.76 6.18
C ASN A 10 12.76 -11.35 5.41
N HIS A 11 11.61 -11.99 5.66
CA HIS A 11 10.34 -11.74 4.96
C HIS A 11 9.26 -11.21 5.92
N CYS A 12 8.35 -10.40 5.39
CA CYS A 12 7.15 -9.96 6.08
C CYS A 12 5.94 -10.00 5.15
N ASP A 13 5.00 -10.90 5.45
CA ASP A 13 3.72 -10.98 4.74
C ASP A 13 2.63 -10.27 5.57
N ILE A 14 2.00 -9.26 4.98
CA ILE A 14 0.91 -8.49 5.58
C ILE A 14 -0.40 -8.84 4.85
N PHE A 15 -1.35 -9.45 5.57
CA PHE A 15 -2.67 -9.75 5.07
C PHE A 15 -3.67 -8.73 5.61
N ALA A 16 -3.99 -7.75 4.78
CA ALA A 16 -4.96 -6.71 5.06
C ALA A 16 -6.37 -7.07 4.55
N LYS A 17 -7.37 -6.49 5.21
CA LYS A 17 -8.78 -6.58 4.83
C LYS A 17 -9.30 -5.22 4.37
N ASP A 18 -10.49 -5.22 3.78
CA ASP A 18 -11.19 -3.99 3.40
C ASP A 18 -11.22 -2.97 4.55
N ARG A 19 -10.98 -1.70 4.20
CA ARG A 19 -10.92 -0.52 5.07
C ARG A 19 -9.88 -0.61 6.18
N SER A 20 -8.88 -1.45 6.01
CA SER A 20 -7.76 -1.50 6.96
C SER A 20 -6.93 -0.23 6.90
N VAL A 21 -6.49 0.21 8.07
CA VAL A 21 -5.51 1.28 8.22
C VAL A 21 -4.31 0.68 8.96
N LEU A 22 -3.15 0.70 8.31
CA LEU A 22 -1.90 0.19 8.84
C LEU A 22 -0.94 1.37 9.02
N ASP A 23 -0.55 1.66 10.25
CA ASP A 23 0.53 2.61 10.50
C ASP A 23 1.86 1.86 10.46
N ILE A 24 2.66 2.13 9.43
CA ILE A 24 3.93 1.45 9.19
C ILE A 24 4.87 1.65 10.37
N LYS A 25 4.93 2.87 10.92
CA LYS A 25 5.82 3.20 12.03
C LYS A 25 5.42 2.46 13.31
N ASP A 26 4.12 2.43 13.62
CA ASP A 26 3.62 1.70 14.79
C ASP A 26 3.91 0.20 14.68
N ILE A 27 3.85 -0.37 13.47
CA ILE A 27 4.15 -1.78 13.24
C ILE A 27 5.65 -2.04 13.44
N GLU A 28 6.54 -1.20 12.90
CA GLU A 28 7.98 -1.31 13.13
C GLU A 28 8.34 -1.30 14.61
N GLU A 29 7.80 -0.32 15.36
CA GLU A 29 8.03 -0.18 16.80
C GLU A 29 7.49 -1.40 17.57
N LYS A 30 6.28 -1.86 17.24
CA LYS A 30 5.62 -2.97 17.93
C LYS A 30 6.35 -4.31 17.75
N TYR A 31 6.83 -4.60 16.55
CA TYR A 31 7.49 -5.87 16.24
C TYR A 31 9.02 -5.77 16.30
N GLN A 32 9.57 -4.59 16.56
CA GLN A 32 11.01 -4.29 16.56
C GLN A 32 11.68 -4.72 15.25
N ILE A 33 11.06 -4.35 14.13
CA ILE A 33 11.53 -4.64 12.77
C ILE A 33 11.87 -3.34 12.02
N ASP A 34 12.70 -3.46 10.98
CA ASP A 34 12.93 -2.43 9.98
C ASP A 34 12.38 -2.94 8.64
N PHE A 35 11.29 -2.34 8.15
CA PHE A 35 10.69 -2.77 6.89
C PHE A 35 11.65 -2.61 5.70
N LYS A 36 12.58 -1.66 5.74
CA LYS A 36 13.58 -1.49 4.66
C LYS A 36 14.55 -2.67 4.56
N SER A 37 14.65 -3.48 5.61
CA SER A 37 15.52 -4.66 5.66
C SER A 37 14.84 -5.97 5.26
N LEU A 38 13.52 -5.96 4.99
CA LEU A 38 12.70 -7.14 4.77
C LEU A 38 12.18 -7.22 3.32
N ASP A 39 11.99 -8.43 2.81
CA ASP A 39 11.16 -8.69 1.63
C ASP A 39 9.69 -8.64 2.06
N ILE A 40 8.99 -7.58 1.67
CA ILE A 40 7.62 -7.31 2.12
C ILE A 40 6.63 -7.67 1.02
N LYS A 41 5.60 -8.43 1.39
CA LYS A 41 4.43 -8.68 0.53
C LYS A 41 3.17 -8.24 1.26
N ILE A 42 2.36 -7.43 0.59
CA ILE A 42 1.08 -6.97 1.12
C ILE A 42 -0.03 -7.59 0.28
N PHE A 43 -0.99 -8.20 0.96
CA PHE A 43 -2.17 -8.81 0.36
C PHE A 43 -3.42 -8.07 0.81
N LEU A 44 -4.22 -7.59 -0.13
CA LEU A 44 -5.57 -7.05 0.14
C LEU A 44 -6.61 -8.10 -0.25
N ASN A 45 -7.33 -8.65 0.73
CA ASN A 45 -8.31 -9.72 0.53
C ASN A 45 -7.78 -10.89 -0.33
N SER A 46 -6.53 -11.29 -0.08
CA SER A 46 -5.78 -12.36 -0.78
C SER A 46 -5.18 -11.97 -2.14
N THR A 47 -5.36 -10.73 -2.59
CA THR A 47 -4.72 -10.21 -3.80
C THR A 47 -3.37 -9.60 -3.44
N LEU A 48 -2.28 -10.14 -4.00
CA LEU A 48 -0.95 -9.56 -3.84
C LEU A 48 -0.88 -8.18 -4.51
N LEU A 49 -0.37 -7.19 -3.78
CA LEU A 49 -0.15 -5.84 -4.28
C LEU A 49 1.28 -5.74 -4.84
N THR A 50 1.41 -5.49 -6.14
CA THR A 50 2.70 -5.48 -6.85
C THR A 50 3.16 -4.09 -7.30
N GLY A 51 2.44 -3.03 -6.92
CA GLY A 51 2.66 -1.67 -7.43
C GLY A 51 2.04 -1.46 -8.81
N SER A 52 2.16 -0.25 -9.35
CA SER A 52 1.64 0.14 -10.67
C SER A 52 2.44 1.30 -11.27
N ASN A 53 2.11 1.69 -12.51
CA ASN A 53 2.71 2.81 -13.23
C ASN A 53 2.06 4.15 -12.83
N GLU A 54 2.86 5.22 -12.81
CA GLU A 54 2.40 6.59 -12.61
C GLU A 54 1.44 7.02 -13.74
N LEU A 55 0.36 7.71 -13.38
CA LEU A 55 -0.58 8.23 -14.35
C LEU A 55 -0.06 9.52 -15.00
N PRO A 56 -0.26 9.72 -16.33
CA PRO A 56 0.26 10.88 -17.05
C PRO A 56 -0.17 12.26 -16.50
N ASN A 57 -1.35 12.32 -15.85
CA ASN A 57 -1.96 13.57 -15.41
C ASN A 57 -1.89 13.78 -13.89
N ASN A 58 -1.33 12.83 -13.13
CA ASN A 58 -1.26 12.92 -11.67
C ASN A 58 -0.05 12.14 -11.14
N HIS A 59 1.00 12.87 -10.76
CA HIS A 59 2.28 12.28 -10.34
C HIS A 59 2.22 11.44 -9.07
N PHE A 60 1.14 11.54 -8.30
CA PHE A 60 0.96 10.76 -7.07
C PHE A 60 -0.07 9.65 -7.20
N TYR A 61 -0.66 9.49 -8.39
CA TYR A 61 -1.62 8.44 -8.65
C TYR A 61 -0.99 7.42 -9.60
N PHE A 62 -1.00 6.16 -9.17
CA PHE A 62 -0.46 5.04 -9.90
C PHE A 62 -1.58 4.04 -10.18
N GLY A 63 -1.66 3.53 -11.40
CA GLY A 63 -2.77 2.68 -11.80
C GLY A 63 -2.73 2.38 -13.29
N GLU A 64 -3.73 1.62 -13.74
CA GLU A 64 -3.97 1.39 -15.15
C GLU A 64 -5.26 2.08 -15.58
N LEU A 65 -5.24 2.65 -16.78
CA LEU A 65 -6.43 3.21 -17.42
C LEU A 65 -7.08 2.16 -18.33
N ASP A 66 -8.40 2.19 -18.41
CA ASP A 66 -9.17 1.46 -19.41
C ASP A 66 -9.25 2.24 -20.74
N GLN A 67 -10.03 1.72 -21.69
CA GLN A 67 -10.20 2.32 -23.02
C GLN A 67 -10.88 3.69 -22.97
N ASP A 68 -11.62 3.99 -21.91
CA ASP A 68 -12.34 5.25 -21.70
C ASP A 68 -11.52 6.24 -20.85
N ASN A 69 -10.22 5.98 -20.64
CA ASN A 69 -9.32 6.74 -19.77
C ASN A 69 -9.80 6.82 -18.30
N THR A 70 -10.53 5.80 -17.84
CA THR A 70 -10.94 5.66 -16.43
C THR A 70 -10.04 4.65 -15.73
N ILE A 71 -9.87 4.77 -14.41
CA ILE A 71 -9.05 3.83 -13.65
C ILE A 71 -9.70 2.45 -13.63
N LYS A 72 -8.93 1.43 -14.06
CA LYS A 72 -9.32 0.02 -13.94
C LYS A 72 -9.51 -0.35 -12.48
N GLN A 73 -10.67 -0.93 -12.17
CA GLN A 73 -11.00 -1.38 -10.81
C GLN A 73 -10.62 -2.85 -10.56
N ASP A 74 -10.37 -3.63 -11.62
CA ASP A 74 -9.96 -5.04 -11.55
C ASP A 74 -8.46 -5.23 -11.34
N THR A 75 -7.70 -4.14 -11.35
CA THR A 75 -6.28 -4.03 -10.97
C THR A 75 -6.13 -3.06 -9.80
N PRO A 76 -5.21 -3.29 -8.83
CA PRO A 76 -4.99 -2.33 -7.76
C PRO A 76 -4.50 -0.98 -8.29
N SER A 77 -5.01 0.09 -7.71
CA SER A 77 -4.53 1.45 -7.93
C SER A 77 -4.09 2.08 -6.61
N TYR A 78 -3.22 3.08 -6.71
CA TYR A 78 -2.48 3.62 -5.58
C TYR A 78 -2.47 5.14 -5.66
N TYR A 79 -2.79 5.80 -4.56
CA TYR A 79 -2.70 7.24 -4.43
C TYR A 79 -1.83 7.60 -3.24
N PHE A 80 -0.69 8.22 -3.51
CA PHE A 80 0.19 8.73 -2.49
C PHE A 80 -0.21 10.16 -2.11
N SER A 81 -0.36 10.42 -0.82
CA SER A 81 -0.58 11.76 -0.29
C SER A 81 0.60 12.11 0.61
N PRO A 82 1.57 12.90 0.11
CA PRO A 82 2.70 13.36 0.91
C PRO A 82 2.22 14.05 2.19
N LYS A 83 2.94 13.84 3.29
CA LYS A 83 2.70 14.55 4.55
C LYS A 83 3.26 15.98 4.47
N ASP A 84 4.39 16.13 3.82
CA ASP A 84 5.10 17.39 3.55
C ASP A 84 5.95 17.24 2.28
N GLU A 85 6.53 18.34 1.78
CA GLU A 85 7.26 18.36 0.51
C GLU A 85 8.66 17.72 0.58
N SER A 86 9.19 17.40 1.77
CA SER A 86 10.62 17.09 1.94
C SER A 86 10.93 15.73 2.58
N SER A 87 9.99 15.12 3.29
CA SER A 87 10.22 13.88 4.04
C SER A 87 10.14 12.60 3.20
N GLY A 88 9.46 12.64 2.05
CA GLY A 88 9.11 11.42 1.30
C GLY A 88 8.13 10.50 2.04
N LEU A 89 7.60 10.94 3.18
CA LEU A 89 6.64 10.20 4.00
C LEU A 89 5.23 10.69 3.71
N GLY A 90 4.27 9.77 3.74
CA GLY A 90 2.89 10.11 3.47
C GLY A 90 1.91 9.01 3.79
N ARG A 91 0.70 9.21 3.30
CA ARG A 91 -0.35 8.20 3.27
C ARG A 91 -0.38 7.57 1.89
N LEU A 92 -0.27 6.26 1.81
CA LEU A 92 -0.59 5.51 0.59
C LEU A 92 -2.00 4.94 0.71
N SER A 93 -2.90 5.36 -0.17
CA SER A 93 -4.24 4.79 -0.29
C SER A 93 -4.26 3.82 -1.46
N ILE A 94 -4.75 2.61 -1.24
CA ILE A 94 -4.79 1.53 -2.22
C ILE A 94 -6.25 1.17 -2.46
N PHE A 95 -6.65 1.13 -3.72
CA PHE A 95 -8.02 0.79 -4.13
C PHE A 95 -7.98 -0.46 -5.00
N TYR A 96 -8.83 -1.44 -4.70
CA TYR A 96 -8.96 -2.65 -5.50
C TYR A 96 -10.40 -3.13 -5.48
N LYS A 97 -11.08 -3.11 -6.64
CA LYS A 97 -12.52 -3.36 -6.75
C LYS A 97 -13.29 -2.44 -5.81
N ASN A 98 -13.96 -3.01 -4.80
CA ASN A 98 -14.71 -2.28 -3.78
C ASN A 98 -13.95 -2.16 -2.45
N ASP A 99 -12.71 -2.63 -2.40
CA ASP A 99 -11.89 -2.66 -1.20
C ASP A 99 -10.91 -1.49 -1.15
N GLU A 100 -10.68 -0.98 0.06
CA GLU A 100 -9.68 0.05 0.35
C GLU A 100 -8.66 -0.42 1.38
N LEU A 101 -7.39 -0.06 1.22
CA LEU A 101 -6.34 -0.19 2.22
C LEU A 101 -5.59 1.14 2.35
N CYS A 102 -5.35 1.58 3.58
CA CYS A 102 -4.58 2.77 3.87
C CYS A 102 -3.29 2.39 4.63
N LEU A 103 -2.14 2.82 4.11
CA LEU A 103 -0.86 2.76 4.80
C LEU A 103 -0.47 4.18 5.25
N LEU A 104 -0.31 4.38 6.55
CA LEU A 104 0.18 5.63 7.14
C LEU A 104 1.68 5.56 7.38
N ASN A 105 2.35 6.71 7.34
CA ASN A 105 3.81 6.82 7.45
C ASN A 105 4.54 5.94 6.40
N TYR A 106 3.94 5.80 5.22
CA TYR A 106 4.54 5.10 4.08
C TYR A 106 5.62 5.99 3.45
N SER A 107 6.77 5.40 3.14
CA SER A 107 7.86 6.06 2.40
C SER A 107 7.80 5.66 0.93
N ILE A 108 7.85 6.64 0.03
CA ILE A 108 8.13 6.43 -1.41
C ILE A 108 9.64 6.41 -1.68
#